data_AF-A0A258KRW3-F1
#
_entry.id   AF-A0A258KRW3-F1
#
_cell.length_a   1.000
_cell.length_b   1.000
_cell.length_c   1.000
_cell.angle_alpha   90.00
_cell.angle_beta   90.00
_cell.angle_gamma   90.00
#
_symmetry.space_group_name_H-M   'P 1'
#
loop_
_entity.id
_entity.type
_entity.pdbx_description
1 polymer ?
#
loop_
_entity_poly.entity_id
_entity_poly.type
_entity_poly.pdbx_seq_one_letter_code
_entity_poly.pdbx_strand_id
1 'polypeptide(L)'
;KLAGKYSDEVYGDVMLIPSGDGLLMEFKQLPHLNASLKYFQYNSFIATLKNKSLKADSYVTFALNADGSVDQVKLKIIDPDSDLTFHDVLLKPAR
;
A
#
# COMPACT_ATOMS: atom_id res chain seq x y z
N LYS A 1 -10.72 -9.20 -4.69
CA LYS A 1 -11.20 -8.08 -3.83
C LYS A 1 -9.99 -7.52 -3.08
N LEU A 2 -9.71 -6.21 -3.14
CA LEU A 2 -8.46 -5.64 -2.59
C LEU A 2 -8.51 -5.37 -1.08
N ALA A 3 -9.69 -5.11 -0.52
CA ALA A 3 -9.84 -4.88 0.90
C ALA A 3 -9.67 -6.18 1.71
N GLY A 4 -8.94 -6.10 2.82
CA GLY A 4 -8.62 -7.24 3.66
C GLY A 4 -7.41 -6.98 4.56
N LYS A 5 -7.09 -7.99 5.38
CA LYS A 5 -5.85 -8.00 6.15
C LYS A 5 -4.73 -8.60 5.30
N TYR A 6 -3.58 -7.98 5.34
CA TYR A 6 -2.34 -8.40 4.71
C TYR A 6 -1.27 -8.52 5.77
N SER A 7 -0.30 -9.41 5.55
CA SER A 7 0.89 -9.51 6.38
C SER A 7 2.12 -9.53 5.49
N ASP A 8 3.14 -8.80 5.90
CA ASP A 8 4.44 -8.76 5.29
C ASP A 8 5.52 -8.98 6.37
N GLU A 9 6.60 -9.69 6.04
CA GLU A 9 7.67 -10.00 7.00
C GLU A 9 8.50 -8.78 7.41
N VAL A 10 8.51 -7.73 6.57
CA VAL A 10 9.28 -6.49 6.75
C VAL A 10 8.39 -5.38 7.32
N TYR A 11 7.18 -5.21 6.79
CA TYR A 11 6.27 -4.11 7.15
C TYR A 11 5.17 -4.52 8.14
N GLY A 12 5.02 -5.82 8.39
CA GLY A 12 4.08 -6.34 9.36
C GLY A 12 2.64 -6.47 8.87
N ASP A 13 1.72 -6.42 9.82
CA ASP A 13 0.28 -6.46 9.57
C ASP A 13 -0.18 -5.14 8.93
N VAL A 14 -0.80 -5.23 7.76
CA VAL A 14 -1.38 -4.09 7.04
C VAL A 14 -2.86 -4.35 6.78
N MET A 15 -3.71 -3.36 7.03
CA MET A 15 -5.14 -3.45 6.77
C MET A 15 -5.52 -2.55 5.61
N LEU A 16 -6.18 -3.12 4.58
CA LEU A 16 -6.79 -2.35 3.51
C LEU A 16 -8.30 -2.27 3.74
N ILE A 17 -8.76 -1.06 4.06
CA ILE A 17 -10.15 -0.79 4.44
C ILE A 17 -10.81 0.00 3.31
N PRO A 18 -11.99 -0.42 2.78
CA PRO A 18 -12.76 0.40 1.86
C PRO A 18 -13.13 1.73 2.52
N SER A 19 -12.86 2.83 1.85
CA SER A 19 -13.22 4.16 2.32
C SER A 19 -13.74 4.93 1.14
N GLY A 20 -14.98 5.46 1.21
CA GLY A 20 -15.69 6.23 0.18
C GLY A 20 -15.10 6.21 -1.24
N ASP A 21 -14.03 6.98 -1.42
CA ASP A 21 -13.42 7.30 -2.71
C ASP A 21 -12.17 6.45 -3.06
N GLY A 22 -11.91 5.38 -2.31
CA GLY A 22 -10.71 4.54 -2.44
C GLY A 22 -10.52 3.52 -1.32
N LEU A 23 -9.29 3.43 -0.81
CA LEU A 23 -8.90 2.50 0.26
C LEU A 23 -8.08 3.25 1.33
N LEU A 24 -8.17 2.84 2.58
CA LEU A 24 -7.25 3.21 3.64
C LEU A 24 -6.27 2.07 3.85
N MET A 25 -4.97 2.39 3.88
CA MET A 25 -3.88 1.47 4.17
C MET A 25 -3.34 1.78 5.56
N GLU A 26 -3.56 0.87 6.50
CA GLU A 26 -3.17 1.02 7.89
C GLU A 26 -2.12 -0.03 8.27
N PHE A 27 -0.91 0.43 8.58
CA PHE A 27 0.18 -0.40 9.09
C PHE A 27 0.07 -0.48 10.60
N LYS A 28 -0.20 -1.68 11.13
CA LYS A 28 -0.38 -1.89 12.57
C LYS A 28 0.90 -1.62 13.37
N GLN A 29 2.04 -1.97 12.79
CA GLN A 29 3.36 -1.89 13.43
C GLN A 29 4.09 -0.60 13.08
N LEU A 30 3.73 0.05 11.96
CA LEU A 30 4.34 1.29 11.48
C LEU A 30 3.27 2.37 11.22
N PRO A 31 2.54 2.88 12.24
CA PRO A 31 1.40 3.79 12.03
C PRO A 31 1.76 5.10 11.32
N HIS A 32 3.04 5.50 11.36
CA HIS A 32 3.55 6.67 10.64
C HIS A 32 3.54 6.50 9.12
N LEU A 33 3.43 5.26 8.62
CA LEU A 33 3.28 4.91 7.20
C LEU A 33 1.82 4.81 6.76
N ASN A 34 0.85 5.10 7.63
CA ASN A 34 -0.56 5.05 7.27
C ASN A 34 -0.87 6.01 6.12
N ALA A 35 -1.57 5.50 5.10
CA ALA A 35 -1.83 6.21 3.87
C ALA A 35 -3.26 6.03 3.35
N SER A 36 -3.76 7.05 2.67
CA SER A 36 -5.00 6.96 1.89
C SER A 36 -4.65 6.63 0.44
N LEU A 37 -5.22 5.55 -0.07
CA LEU A 37 -5.05 5.08 -1.44
C LEU A 37 -6.19 5.61 -2.30
N LYS A 38 -5.85 6.41 -3.31
CA LYS A 38 -6.80 6.87 -4.32
C LYS A 38 -6.55 6.14 -5.63
N TYR A 39 -7.60 5.65 -6.28
CA TYR A 39 -7.46 4.99 -7.58
C TYR A 39 -6.77 5.91 -8.58
N PHE A 40 -5.81 5.37 -9.32
CA PHE A 40 -5.10 6.10 -10.36
C PHE A 40 -5.38 5.48 -11.73
N GLN A 41 -4.65 4.42 -12.10
CA GLN A 41 -4.73 3.78 -13.41
C GLN A 41 -4.43 2.29 -13.29
N TYR A 42 -5.09 1.45 -14.11
CA TYR A 42 -4.92 0.00 -14.11
C TYR A 42 -5.13 -0.61 -12.70
N ASN A 43 -4.12 -1.32 -12.19
CA ASN A 43 -4.13 -1.88 -10.84
C ASN A 43 -3.31 -1.03 -9.85
N SER A 44 -3.17 0.27 -10.14
CA SER A 44 -2.34 1.19 -9.37
C SER A 44 -3.17 2.28 -8.68
N PHE A 45 -2.72 2.62 -7.48
CA PHE A 45 -3.29 3.63 -6.59
C PHE A 45 -2.19 4.62 -6.20
N ILE A 46 -2.57 5.85 -5.88
CA ILE A 46 -1.67 6.81 -5.23
C ILE A 46 -1.90 6.71 -3.71
N ALA A 47 -0.89 6.24 -2.99
CA ALA A 47 -0.81 6.31 -1.54
C ALA A 47 -0.37 7.71 -1.12
N THR A 48 -1.29 8.40 -0.46
CA THR A 48 -1.08 9.69 0.18
C THR A 48 -0.85 9.44 1.67
N LEU A 49 0.38 9.60 2.16
CA LEU A 49 0.68 9.43 3.58
C LEU A 49 -0.07 10.47 4.41
N LYS A 50 -0.56 10.05 5.59
CA LYS A 50 -1.10 10.98 6.58
C LYS A 50 0.00 11.88 7.16
N ASN A 51 1.22 11.33 7.33
CA ASN A 51 2.37 12.10 7.75
C ASN A 51 3.11 12.71 6.55
N LYS A 52 2.87 14.00 6.29
CA LYS A 52 3.47 14.73 5.16
C LYS A 52 4.95 15.06 5.32
N SER A 53 5.49 15.00 6.53
CA SER A 53 6.92 15.26 6.77
C SER A 53 7.83 14.19 6.16
N LEU A 54 7.30 12.98 5.92
CA LEU A 54 8.07 11.86 5.35
C LEU A 54 8.28 11.96 3.84
N LYS A 55 7.51 12.80 3.13
CA LYS A 55 7.57 12.95 1.67
C LYS A 55 7.70 11.62 0.92
N ALA A 56 6.90 10.63 1.31
CA ALA A 56 6.94 9.28 0.75
C ALA A 56 5.60 8.85 0.14
N ASP A 57 4.85 9.84 -0.39
CA ASP A 57 3.69 9.55 -1.22
C ASP A 57 4.13 8.64 -2.37
N SER A 58 3.37 7.57 -2.62
CA SER A 58 3.84 6.43 -3.41
C SER A 58 2.78 5.90 -4.38
N TYR A 59 3.19 5.43 -5.54
CA TYR A 59 2.38 4.54 -6.36
C TYR A 59 2.33 3.16 -5.72
N VAL A 60 1.13 2.64 -5.50
CA VAL A 60 0.87 1.30 -4.95
C VAL A 60 0.21 0.47 -6.04
N THR A 61 0.90 -0.56 -6.52
CA THR A 61 0.44 -1.41 -7.62
C THR A 61 0.20 -2.82 -7.14
N PHE A 62 -0.99 -3.34 -7.42
CA PHE A 62 -1.39 -4.69 -7.06
C PHE A 62 -1.13 -5.64 -8.22
N ALA A 63 -0.29 -6.66 -7.98
CA ALA A 63 -0.19 -7.84 -8.84
C ALA A 63 -1.28 -8.83 -8.40
N LEU A 64 -2.07 -9.28 -9.36
CA LEU A 64 -3.19 -10.18 -9.12
C LEU A 64 -2.90 -11.55 -9.73
N ASN A 65 -3.31 -12.61 -9.03
CA ASN A 65 -3.39 -13.95 -9.58
C ASN A 65 -4.55 -14.06 -10.59
N ALA A 66 -4.56 -15.14 -11.38
CA ALA A 66 -5.59 -15.40 -12.37
C ALA A 66 -7.02 -15.50 -11.78
N ASP A 67 -7.14 -15.84 -10.49
CA ASP A 67 -8.39 -15.89 -9.75
C ASP A 67 -8.84 -14.52 -9.18
N GLY A 68 -8.06 -13.46 -9.40
CA GLY A 68 -8.32 -12.11 -8.89
C GLY A 68 -7.95 -11.89 -7.42
N SER A 69 -7.24 -12.83 -6.79
CA SER A 69 -6.58 -12.63 -5.50
C SER A 69 -5.32 -11.79 -5.65
N VAL A 70 -4.92 -11.07 -4.59
CA VAL A 70 -3.69 -10.28 -4.59
C VAL A 70 -2.51 -11.21 -4.34
N ASP A 71 -1.54 -11.19 -5.25
CA ASP A 71 -0.28 -11.92 -5.15
C ASP A 71 0.79 -11.07 -4.46
N GLN A 72 0.96 -9.83 -4.93
CA GLN A 72 1.96 -8.89 -4.45
C GLN A 72 1.45 -7.45 -4.51
N VAL A 73 1.96 -6.58 -3.63
CA VAL A 73 1.71 -5.15 -3.66
C VAL A 73 3.02 -4.39 -3.75
N LYS A 74 3.31 -3.75 -4.88
CA LYS A 74 4.54 -2.97 -5.07
C LYS A 74 4.31 -1.52 -4.72
N LEU A 75 5.24 -0.93 -3.97
CA LEU A 75 5.25 0.49 -3.64
C LEU A 75 6.42 1.19 -4.35
N LYS A 76 6.15 2.32 -5.00
CA LYS A 76 7.15 3.17 -5.63
C LYS A 76 6.93 4.62 -5.25
N ILE A 77 7.89 5.24 -4.58
CA ILE A 77 7.78 6.64 -4.16
C ILE A 77 7.69 7.55 -5.39
N ILE A 78 6.82 8.55 -5.29
CA ILE A 78 6.59 9.56 -6.32
C ILE A 78 7.66 10.66 -6.23
N ASP A 79 8.03 11.05 -5.02
CA ASP A 79 9.00 12.11 -4.75
C ASP A 79 10.45 11.62 -5.03
N PRO A 80 11.13 12.16 -6.05
CA PRO A 80 12.50 11.77 -6.36
C PRO A 80 13.52 12.20 -5.31
N ASP A 81 13.19 13.16 -4.44
CA ASP A 81 14.05 13.66 -3.35
C ASP A 81 13.81 12.93 -2.03
N SER A 82 13.01 11.85 -2.03
CA SER A 82 12.77 11.05 -0.85
C SER A 82 13.96 10.15 -0.53
N ASP A 83 14.45 10.22 0.71
CA ASP A 83 15.51 9.33 1.22
C ASP A 83 15.02 7.89 1.49
N LEU A 84 13.72 7.62 1.30
CA LEU A 84 13.12 6.32 1.51
C LEU A 84 13.17 5.49 0.23
N THR A 85 13.46 4.20 0.37
CA THR A 85 13.29 3.20 -0.68
C THR A 85 12.47 2.05 -0.13
N PHE A 86 11.31 1.80 -0.73
CA PHE A 86 10.56 0.57 -0.47
C PHE A 86 11.22 -0.56 -1.26
N HIS A 87 11.70 -1.59 -0.56
CA HIS A 87 12.14 -2.83 -1.19
C HIS A 87 10.89 -3.68 -1.44
N ASP A 88 10.83 -4.41 -2.57
CA ASP A 88 9.69 -5.20 -3.05
C ASP A 88 8.75 -5.68 -1.94
N VAL A 89 7.71 -4.87 -1.67
CA VAL A 89 6.77 -5.19 -0.61
C VAL A 89 5.98 -6.42 -1.07
N LEU A 90 5.98 -7.47 -0.25
CA LEU A 90 5.35 -8.75 -0.53
C LEU A 90 4.19 -8.94 0.45
N LEU A 91 3.23 -8.03 0.37
CA LEU A 91 2.00 -8.12 1.14
C LEU A 91 1.17 -9.31 0.66
N LYS A 92 1.20 -10.39 1.44
CA LYS A 92 0.34 -11.57 1.23
C LYS A 92 -0.95 -11.41 2.01
N PRO A 93 -2.11 -11.83 1.48
CA PRO A 93 -3.36 -11.85 2.22
C PRO A 93 -3.18 -12.68 3.51
N ALA A 94 -3.50 -12.11 4.65
CA ALA A 94 -3.51 -12.83 5.91
C ALA A 94 -4.71 -13.79 5.90
N ARG A 95 -4.42 -15.08 6.08
CA ARG A 95 -5.42 -16.16 6.07
C ARG A 95 -6.30 -16.16 7.31
#